data_AF-A0A7J3EGU4-F1
#
_entry.id   AF-A0A7J3EGU4-F1
#
_cell.length_a   1.000
_cell.length_b   1.000
_cell.length_c   1.000
_cell.angle_alpha   90.00
_cell.angle_beta   90.00
_cell.angle_gamma   90.00
#
_symmetry.space_group_name_H-M   'P 1'
#
loop_
_entity.id
_entity.type
_entity.pdbx_description
1 polymer ?
#
loop_
_entity_poly.entity_id
_entity_poly.type
_entity_poly.pdbx_seq_one_letter_code
_entity_poly.pdbx_strand_id
1 'polypeptide(L)'
;MSSRASGFFHVEKISGRFWFIDPEGSLFLSKGVNHVNYLGDYAPSLGYSPYNRYIMEKYGSVEKWVKETIARLRSWGFNTIGAWSSEETFCEEMPYTIILDMALKAGANWQSGMIADYFSKKFEQVAEDIASKICASKRNDKYLLGYFTDNELRWAPDWRSKRDL
;
A
#
# COMPACT_ATOMS: atom_id res chain seq x y z
N MET A 1 19.27 -5.89 19.73
CA MET A 1 18.44 -7.10 19.87
C MET A 1 18.07 -7.53 18.47
N SER A 2 18.49 -8.71 18.02
CA SER A 2 18.18 -9.26 16.71
C SER A 2 17.37 -10.54 16.88
N SER A 3 16.33 -10.70 16.08
CA SER A 3 15.58 -11.94 15.93
C SER A 3 16.10 -12.75 14.73
N ARG A 4 15.44 -13.86 14.38
CA ARG A 4 15.78 -14.72 13.26
C ARG A 4 15.59 -13.98 11.93
N ALA A 5 16.63 -13.92 11.12
CA ALA A 5 16.54 -13.50 9.72
C ALA A 5 15.76 -14.55 8.92
N SER A 6 14.53 -14.23 8.52
CA SER A 6 13.69 -15.12 7.69
C SER A 6 13.84 -14.83 6.19
N GLY A 7 14.50 -13.72 5.82
CA GLY A 7 14.55 -13.20 4.46
C GLY A 7 13.33 -12.36 4.06
N PHE A 8 12.34 -12.21 4.94
CA PHE A 8 11.14 -11.41 4.71
C PHE A 8 10.68 -10.70 5.98
N PHE A 9 9.88 -9.64 5.82
CA PHE A 9 9.22 -9.02 6.95
C PHE A 9 8.28 -10.01 7.64
N HIS A 10 8.31 -10.04 8.97
CA HIS A 10 7.39 -10.82 9.79
C HIS A 10 7.11 -10.10 11.12
N VAL A 11 6.22 -10.65 11.94
CA VAL A 11 5.82 -10.04 13.22
C VAL A 11 6.23 -10.94 14.37
N GLU A 12 6.83 -10.35 15.40
CA GLU A 12 7.15 -11.03 16.64
C GLU A 12 6.77 -10.20 17.87
N LYS A 13 6.49 -10.88 18.99
CA LYS A 13 6.27 -10.23 20.29
C LYS A 13 7.52 -10.37 21.14
N ILE A 14 8.27 -9.29 21.30
CA ILE A 14 9.54 -9.25 22.04
C ILE A 14 9.37 -8.35 23.27
N SER A 15 9.67 -8.90 24.45
CA SER A 15 9.50 -8.20 25.74
C SER A 15 8.12 -7.56 25.90
N GLY A 16 7.07 -8.26 25.48
CA GLY A 16 5.68 -7.82 25.60
C GLY A 16 5.18 -6.87 24.51
N ARG A 17 6.03 -6.42 23.58
CA ARG A 17 5.67 -5.50 22.48
C ARG A 17 5.72 -6.20 21.12
N PHE A 18 4.76 -5.90 20.26
CA PHE A 18 4.78 -6.36 18.88
C PHE A 18 5.73 -5.50 18.04
N TRP A 19 6.56 -6.15 17.25
CA TRP A 19 7.49 -5.54 16.31
C TRP A 19 7.32 -6.18 14.95
N PHE A 20 7.52 -5.39 13.90
CA PHE A 20 7.99 -6.00 12.65
C PHE A 20 9.45 -6.40 12.84
N ILE A 21 9.84 -7.50 12.22
CA ILE A 21 11.22 -7.94 12.08
C ILE A 21 11.55 -7.84 10.59
N ASP A 22 12.62 -7.13 10.25
CA ASP A 22 13.07 -6.98 8.86
C ASP A 22 13.69 -8.29 8.31
N PRO A 23 13.92 -8.39 6.99
CA PRO A 23 14.49 -9.59 6.36
C PRO A 23 15.80 -10.07 7.00
N GLU A 24 16.61 -9.14 7.50
CA GLU A 24 17.90 -9.36 8.14
C GLU A 24 17.79 -9.67 9.65
N GLY A 25 16.60 -9.62 10.25
CA GLY A 25 16.34 -9.99 11.65
C GLY A 25 16.36 -8.83 12.64
N SER A 26 16.39 -7.57 12.20
CA SER A 26 16.37 -6.41 13.09
C SER A 26 14.96 -5.98 13.44
N LEU A 27 14.79 -5.37 14.63
CA LEU A 27 13.52 -4.74 15.00
C LEU A 27 13.21 -3.59 14.04
N PHE A 28 12.01 -3.58 13.49
CA PHE A 28 11.54 -2.58 12.54
C PHE A 28 10.26 -1.92 13.02
N LEU A 29 10.20 -0.60 12.85
CA LEU A 29 8.98 0.19 12.99
C LEU A 29 8.70 0.85 11.65
N SER A 30 7.54 0.56 11.06
CA SER A 30 7.12 1.19 9.81
C SER A 30 6.64 2.61 10.10
N LYS A 31 7.39 3.61 9.62
CA LYS A 31 7.01 5.02 9.59
C LYS A 31 6.99 5.44 8.14
N GLY A 32 5.79 5.40 7.54
CA GLY A 32 5.60 5.64 6.11
C GLY A 32 4.61 6.74 5.78
N VAL A 33 4.61 7.10 4.50
CA VAL A 33 3.66 8.05 3.88
C VAL A 33 2.87 7.28 2.83
N ASN A 34 1.54 7.40 2.87
CA ASN A 34 0.66 6.85 1.85
C ASN A 34 0.56 7.81 0.65
N HIS A 35 0.12 7.30 -0.50
CA HIS A 35 -0.14 8.08 -1.70
C HIS A 35 1.09 8.85 -2.21
N VAL A 36 2.27 8.22 -2.13
CA VAL A 36 3.50 8.74 -2.75
C VAL A 36 3.41 8.46 -4.25
N ASN A 37 2.69 9.33 -4.96
CA ASN A 37 2.29 9.09 -6.34
C ASN A 37 2.55 10.32 -7.23
N TYR A 38 3.30 10.14 -8.32
CA TYR A 38 3.64 11.24 -9.24
C TYR A 38 2.45 11.71 -10.08
N LEU A 39 1.42 10.87 -10.25
CA LEU A 39 0.18 11.21 -10.93
C LEU A 39 -0.68 12.16 -10.09
N GLY A 40 -0.61 12.05 -8.76
CA GLY A 40 -1.47 12.82 -7.84
C GLY A 40 -2.97 12.68 -8.15
N ASP A 41 -3.78 13.56 -7.57
CA ASP A 41 -5.22 13.52 -7.77
C ASP A 41 -5.62 14.18 -9.10
N TYR A 42 -6.50 13.49 -9.84
CA TYR A 42 -7.12 14.04 -11.04
C TYR A 42 -8.13 15.12 -10.64
N ALA A 43 -8.08 16.28 -11.32
CA ALA A 43 -9.06 17.34 -11.14
C ALA A 43 -10.08 17.30 -12.29
N PRO A 44 -11.32 16.83 -12.07
CA PRO A 44 -12.31 16.68 -13.15
C PRO A 44 -12.65 17.99 -13.85
N SER A 45 -12.70 19.10 -13.10
CA SER A 45 -12.98 20.43 -13.65
C SER A 45 -11.89 20.95 -14.60
N LEU A 46 -10.67 20.44 -14.47
CA LEU A 46 -9.52 20.85 -15.28
C LEU A 46 -9.20 19.86 -16.40
N GLY A 47 -9.63 18.59 -16.27
CA GLY A 47 -9.33 17.54 -17.24
C GLY A 47 -7.92 16.93 -17.10
N TYR A 48 -7.18 17.26 -16.03
CA TYR A 48 -5.84 16.76 -15.75
C TYR A 48 -5.50 16.86 -14.25
N SER A 49 -4.36 16.32 -13.82
CA SER A 49 -3.79 16.53 -12.47
C SER A 49 -2.82 17.72 -12.48
N PRO A 50 -3.13 18.83 -11.78
CA PRO A 50 -2.21 19.96 -11.66
C PRO A 50 -0.88 19.58 -11.00
N TYR A 51 -0.93 18.67 -10.02
CA TYR A 51 0.27 18.15 -9.38
C TYR A 51 1.15 17.43 -10.40
N ASN A 52 0.60 16.49 -11.17
CA ASN A 52 1.38 15.75 -12.16
C ASN A 52 2.02 16.66 -13.20
N ARG A 53 1.25 17.63 -13.73
CA ARG A 53 1.78 18.61 -14.69
C ARG A 53 2.98 19.35 -14.11
N TYR A 54 2.87 19.84 -12.88
CA TYR A 54 3.96 20.55 -12.21
C TYR A 54 5.16 19.64 -11.93
N ILE A 55 4.93 18.39 -11.51
CA ILE A 55 6.00 17.41 -11.28
C ILE A 55 6.76 17.12 -12.58
N MET A 56 6.05 16.92 -13.68
CA MET A 56 6.66 16.68 -14.99
C MET A 56 7.44 17.91 -15.48
N GLU A 57 6.94 19.12 -15.28
CA GLU A 57 7.66 20.36 -15.58
C GLU A 57 8.92 20.53 -14.72
N LYS A 58 8.80 20.29 -13.41
CA LYS A 58 9.88 20.52 -12.42
C LYS A 58 11.02 19.51 -12.55
N TYR A 59 10.70 18.22 -12.65
CA TYR A 59 11.70 17.16 -12.61
C TYR A 59 12.03 16.62 -14.00
N GLY A 60 11.16 16.81 -14.99
CA GLY A 60 11.36 16.36 -16.37
C GLY A 60 11.18 14.86 -16.59
N SER A 61 11.16 14.04 -15.54
CA SER A 61 10.89 12.60 -15.64
C SER A 61 10.44 12.01 -14.29
N VAL A 62 9.78 10.85 -14.34
CA VAL A 62 9.32 10.11 -13.15
C VAL A 62 10.51 9.64 -12.32
N GLU A 63 11.59 9.17 -12.97
CA GLU A 63 12.79 8.66 -12.29
C GLU A 63 13.46 9.76 -11.46
N LYS A 64 13.54 10.99 -11.99
CA LYS A 64 14.06 12.14 -11.25
C LYS A 64 13.15 12.51 -10.08
N TRP A 65 11.84 12.46 -10.27
CA TRP A 65 10.88 12.68 -9.18
C TRP A 65 11.01 11.62 -8.08
N VAL A 66 11.14 10.34 -8.44
CA VAL A 66 11.35 9.23 -7.48
C VAL A 66 12.60 9.49 -6.67
N LYS A 67 13.73 9.73 -7.34
CA LYS A 67 15.03 9.97 -6.67
C LYS A 67 14.93 11.10 -5.64
N GLU A 68 14.37 12.24 -6.03
CA GLU A 68 14.22 13.41 -5.15
C GLU A 68 13.21 13.18 -4.02
N THR A 69 12.13 12.44 -4.29
CA THR A 69 11.09 12.12 -3.30
C THR A 69 11.60 11.15 -2.25
N ILE A 70 12.28 10.08 -2.64
CA ILE A 70 12.87 9.11 -1.71
C ILE A 70 13.95 9.76 -0.85
N ALA A 71 14.83 10.57 -1.45
CA ALA A 71 15.84 11.32 -0.69
C ALA A 71 15.20 12.25 0.36
N ARG A 72 14.09 12.91 0.02
CA ARG A 72 13.34 13.78 0.94
C ARG A 72 12.66 13.00 2.06
N LEU A 73 12.00 11.89 1.76
CA LEU A 73 11.36 11.06 2.79
C LEU A 73 12.38 10.53 3.78
N ARG A 74 13.54 10.07 3.30
CA ARG A 74 14.66 9.63 4.14
C ARG A 74 15.21 10.77 5.00
N SER A 75 15.39 11.98 4.46
CA SER A 75 15.88 13.12 5.24
C SER A 75 14.91 13.58 6.34
N TRP A 76 13.61 13.31 6.16
CA TRP A 76 12.58 13.50 7.19
C TRP A 76 12.45 12.31 8.17
N GLY A 77 13.27 11.27 7.99
CA GLY A 77 13.29 10.07 8.81
C GLY A 77 12.05 9.19 8.61
N PHE A 78 11.44 9.17 7.42
CA PHE A 78 10.53 8.10 7.02
C PHE A 78 11.34 6.93 6.44
N ASN A 79 10.84 5.72 6.62
CA ASN A 79 11.51 4.49 6.20
C ASN A 79 10.61 3.53 5.39
N THR A 80 9.32 3.85 5.21
CA THR A 80 8.40 3.00 4.45
C THR A 80 7.63 3.81 3.40
N ILE A 81 7.39 3.24 2.23
CA ILE A 81 6.40 3.71 1.27
C ILE A 81 5.05 3.03 1.55
N GLY A 82 4.04 3.83 1.87
CA GLY A 82 2.71 3.36 2.24
C GLY A 82 1.82 3.02 1.04
N ALA A 83 0.59 2.63 1.33
CA ALA A 83 -0.41 2.23 0.35
C ALA A 83 -0.72 3.34 -0.68
N TRP A 84 -1.26 2.96 -1.84
CA TRP A 84 -1.59 3.84 -2.98
C TRP A 84 -0.42 4.64 -3.57
N SER A 85 0.81 4.19 -3.33
CA SER A 85 2.00 4.81 -3.91
C SER A 85 2.33 4.22 -5.28
N SER A 86 3.02 4.99 -6.11
CA SER A 86 3.48 4.57 -7.44
C SER A 86 4.52 3.44 -7.33
N GLU A 87 4.42 2.39 -8.16
CA GLU A 87 5.36 1.26 -8.13
C GLU A 87 6.81 1.69 -8.39
N GLU A 88 7.02 2.78 -9.14
CA GLU A 88 8.33 3.36 -9.40
C GLU A 88 9.03 3.83 -8.12
N THR A 89 8.29 4.01 -7.02
CA THR A 89 8.86 4.36 -5.70
C THR A 89 9.35 3.15 -4.90
N PHE A 90 9.03 1.93 -5.36
CA PHE A 90 9.43 0.67 -4.70
C PHE A 90 10.89 0.36 -5.05
N CYS A 91 11.77 1.14 -4.46
CA CYS A 91 13.21 1.05 -4.64
C CYS A 91 13.86 0.28 -3.49
N GLU A 92 15.06 -0.24 -3.76
CA GLU A 92 15.86 -0.88 -2.73
C GLU A 92 16.15 0.08 -1.56
N GLU A 93 16.15 -0.46 -0.35
CA GLU A 93 16.32 0.25 0.93
C GLU A 93 15.15 1.15 1.36
N MET A 94 14.01 1.13 0.66
CA MET A 94 12.77 1.75 1.14
C MET A 94 11.64 0.70 1.15
N PRO A 95 11.47 -0.06 2.26
CA PRO A 95 10.37 -1.00 2.40
C PRO A 95 9.02 -0.40 1.99
N TYR A 96 8.12 -1.21 1.44
CA TYR A 96 6.87 -0.70 0.89
C TYR A 96 5.68 -1.61 1.14
N THR A 97 4.47 -1.07 1.02
CA THR A 97 3.22 -1.82 1.09
C THR A 97 2.41 -1.67 -0.18
N ILE A 98 1.66 -2.71 -0.55
CA ILE A 98 0.71 -2.69 -1.67
C ILE A 98 -0.71 -2.78 -1.10
N ILE A 99 -1.66 -2.04 -1.67
CA ILE A 99 -3.09 -2.27 -1.43
C ILE A 99 -3.71 -3.02 -2.60
N LEU A 100 -4.46 -4.08 -2.31
CA LEU A 100 -4.98 -5.03 -3.29
C LEU A 100 -6.38 -4.67 -3.80
N ASP A 101 -7.15 -3.90 -3.02
CA ASP A 101 -8.53 -3.52 -3.28
C ASP A 101 -9.42 -4.74 -3.63
N MET A 102 -9.28 -5.83 -2.87
CA MET A 102 -9.87 -7.13 -3.18
C MET A 102 -11.41 -7.10 -3.16
N ALA A 103 -12.01 -6.69 -2.05
CA ALA A 103 -13.45 -6.55 -1.93
C ALA A 103 -13.97 -5.47 -2.89
N LEU A 104 -13.24 -4.36 -3.07
CA LEU A 104 -13.60 -3.32 -4.04
C LEU A 104 -13.70 -3.88 -5.46
N LYS A 105 -12.70 -4.66 -5.91
CA LYS A 105 -12.71 -5.36 -7.21
C LYS A 105 -13.82 -6.41 -7.30
N ALA A 106 -14.23 -6.98 -6.17
CA ALA A 106 -15.39 -7.88 -6.10
C ALA A 106 -16.75 -7.16 -6.08
N GLY A 107 -16.78 -5.82 -5.96
CA GLY A 107 -17.99 -4.99 -6.03
C GLY A 107 -18.35 -4.29 -4.72
N ALA A 108 -17.50 -4.31 -3.69
CA ALA A 108 -17.66 -3.41 -2.56
C ALA A 108 -17.43 -1.95 -2.97
N ASN A 109 -17.98 -1.03 -2.19
CA ASN A 109 -17.74 0.40 -2.36
C ASN A 109 -17.69 1.04 -0.98
N TRP A 110 -16.51 1.57 -0.62
CA TRP A 110 -16.30 2.20 0.69
C TRP A 110 -17.13 3.49 0.83
N GLN A 111 -17.42 4.23 -0.23
CA GLN A 111 -18.16 5.48 -0.11
C GLN A 111 -19.66 5.25 0.13
N SER A 112 -20.28 4.34 -0.61
CA SER A 112 -21.69 3.98 -0.43
C SER A 112 -21.92 2.98 0.70
N GLY A 113 -20.87 2.28 1.13
CA GLY A 113 -20.95 1.21 2.13
C GLY A 113 -21.50 -0.09 1.58
N MET A 114 -21.51 -0.25 0.24
CA MET A 114 -21.82 -1.52 -0.41
C MET A 114 -20.72 -2.53 -0.08
N ILE A 115 -21.10 -3.76 0.27
CA ILE A 115 -20.18 -4.81 0.72
C ILE A 115 -20.15 -5.91 -0.33
N ALA A 116 -18.98 -6.52 -0.51
CA ALA A 116 -18.82 -7.65 -1.42
C ALA A 116 -19.53 -8.89 -0.86
N ASP A 117 -20.07 -9.72 -1.75
CA ASP A 117 -20.50 -11.06 -1.38
C ASP A 117 -19.27 -11.99 -1.33
N TYR A 118 -18.74 -12.18 -0.12
CA TYR A 118 -17.55 -13.00 0.14
C TYR A 118 -17.76 -14.50 -0.12
N PHE A 119 -19.01 -14.96 -0.24
CA PHE A 119 -19.34 -16.36 -0.56
C PHE A 119 -19.58 -16.59 -2.05
N SER A 120 -19.56 -15.52 -2.85
CA SER A 120 -19.74 -15.62 -4.29
C SER A 120 -18.51 -16.18 -4.99
N LYS A 121 -18.73 -16.93 -6.08
CA LYS A 121 -17.67 -17.34 -7.02
C LYS A 121 -16.90 -16.15 -7.59
N LYS A 122 -17.54 -14.97 -7.65
CA LYS A 122 -16.89 -13.74 -8.10
C LYS A 122 -15.79 -13.32 -7.14
N PHE A 123 -16.06 -13.33 -5.83
CA PHE A 123 -15.04 -12.97 -4.85
C PHE A 123 -13.87 -13.96 -4.88
N GLU A 124 -14.17 -15.26 -4.94
CA GLU A 124 -13.16 -16.32 -5.09
C GLU A 124 -12.25 -16.08 -6.30
N GLN A 125 -12.84 -15.82 -7.49
CA GLN A 125 -12.07 -15.53 -8.70
C GLN A 125 -11.22 -14.26 -8.58
N VAL A 126 -11.73 -13.21 -7.94
CA VAL A 126 -10.98 -11.96 -7.72
C VAL A 126 -9.78 -12.21 -6.79
N ALA A 127 -9.96 -12.98 -5.72
CA ALA A 127 -8.87 -13.32 -4.81
C ALA A 127 -7.78 -14.15 -5.52
N GLU A 128 -8.16 -15.14 -6.32
CA GLU A 128 -7.23 -15.96 -7.10
C GLU A 128 -6.47 -15.13 -8.14
N ASP A 129 -7.17 -14.25 -8.86
CA ASP A 129 -6.55 -13.34 -9.83
C ASP A 129 -5.53 -12.40 -9.17
N ILE A 130 -5.85 -11.86 -7.99
CA ILE A 130 -4.93 -11.01 -7.23
C ILE A 130 -3.70 -11.80 -6.78
N ALA A 131 -3.90 -12.98 -6.22
CA ALA A 131 -2.82 -13.83 -5.74
C ALA A 131 -1.87 -14.23 -6.88
N SER A 132 -2.42 -14.69 -8.01
CA SER A 132 -1.65 -15.18 -9.15
C SER A 132 -0.99 -14.08 -9.97
N LYS A 133 -1.58 -12.87 -10.06
CA LYS A 133 -1.07 -11.79 -10.92
C LYS A 133 -0.22 -10.79 -10.15
N ILE A 134 -0.70 -10.27 -9.02
CA ILE A 134 0.02 -9.24 -8.27
C ILE A 134 0.92 -9.88 -7.20
N CYS A 135 0.38 -10.72 -6.31
CA CYS A 135 1.17 -11.26 -5.21
C CYS A 135 2.32 -12.16 -5.69
N ALA A 136 2.05 -13.01 -6.69
CA ALA A 136 3.06 -13.91 -7.26
C ALA A 136 4.27 -13.15 -7.85
N SER A 137 4.05 -11.95 -8.42
CA SER A 137 5.10 -11.12 -9.00
C SER A 137 6.06 -10.53 -7.96
N LYS A 138 5.58 -10.34 -6.72
CA LYS A 138 6.35 -9.73 -5.62
C LYS A 138 6.74 -10.74 -4.53
N ARG A 139 6.44 -12.03 -4.70
CA ARG A 139 6.63 -13.09 -3.67
C ARG A 139 8.05 -13.21 -3.11
N ASN A 140 9.05 -12.81 -3.89
CA ASN A 140 10.47 -12.89 -3.52
C ASN A 140 11.07 -11.51 -3.22
N ASP A 141 10.27 -10.44 -3.23
CA ASP A 141 10.76 -9.10 -2.94
C ASP A 141 10.88 -8.91 -1.43
N LYS A 142 12.12 -8.85 -0.94
CA LYS A 142 12.41 -8.68 0.48
C LYS A 142 12.04 -7.29 1.01
N TYR A 143 11.86 -6.29 0.15
CA TYR A 143 11.46 -4.94 0.56
C TYR A 143 9.95 -4.79 0.68
N LEU A 144 9.17 -5.77 0.23
CA LEU A 144 7.73 -5.77 0.48
C LEU A 144 7.45 -6.06 1.97
N LEU A 145 6.99 -5.04 2.68
CA LEU A 145 6.55 -5.14 4.07
C LEU A 145 5.26 -5.97 4.18
N GLY A 146 4.35 -5.82 3.21
CA GLY A 146 3.12 -6.59 3.16
C GLY A 146 2.02 -5.96 2.30
N TYR A 147 0.85 -6.59 2.36
CA TYR A 147 -0.32 -6.19 1.60
C TYR A 147 -1.45 -5.70 2.53
N PHE A 148 -2.10 -4.60 2.15
CA PHE A 148 -3.43 -4.26 2.61
C PHE A 148 -4.46 -4.88 1.65
N THR A 149 -5.51 -5.50 2.17
CA THR A 149 -6.52 -6.14 1.31
C THR A 149 -7.47 -5.11 0.70
N ASP A 150 -7.93 -4.15 1.50
CA ASP A 150 -8.94 -3.13 1.16
C ASP A 150 -8.84 -1.93 2.11
N ASN A 151 -9.68 -0.91 1.88
CA ASN A 151 -9.78 0.29 2.72
C ASN A 151 -11.23 0.60 3.13
N GLU A 152 -11.42 0.91 4.42
CA GLU A 152 -12.66 1.44 5.00
C GLU A 152 -13.96 0.70 4.65
N LEU A 153 -13.88 -0.63 4.49
CA LEU A 153 -15.07 -1.46 4.28
C LEU A 153 -16.09 -1.28 5.42
N ARG A 154 -17.38 -1.30 5.06
CA ARG A 154 -18.46 -1.12 6.04
C ARG A 154 -18.75 -2.44 6.76
N TRP A 155 -18.02 -2.73 7.82
CA TRP A 155 -18.19 -3.95 8.62
C TRP A 155 -19.34 -3.90 9.62
N ALA A 156 -19.81 -2.71 9.96
CA ALA A 156 -20.84 -2.46 10.96
C ALA A 156 -21.58 -1.15 10.62
N PRO A 157 -22.70 -0.85 11.29
CA PRO A 157 -23.40 0.43 11.15
C PRO A 157 -22.47 1.64 11.33
N ASP A 158 -22.57 2.63 10.44
CA ASP A 158 -21.78 3.86 10.50
C ASP A 158 -22.54 5.07 9.91
N TRP A 159 -21.83 6.04 9.33
CA TRP A 159 -22.42 7.23 8.69
C TRP A 159 -23.07 6.92 7.33
N ARG A 160 -22.69 5.81 6.68
CA ARG A 160 -23.23 5.37 5.39
C ARG A 160 -24.58 4.68 5.56
N SER A 161 -24.76 3.92 6.65
CA SER A 161 -26.07 3.40 7.07
C SER A 161 -26.07 2.87 8.49
N LYS A 162 -27.24 2.97 9.16
CA LYS A 162 -27.46 2.47 10.52
C LYS A 162 -27.87 1.00 10.62
N ARG A 163 -28.12 0.34 9.48
CA ARG A 163 -28.47 -1.08 9.45
C ARG A 163 -27.21 -1.92 9.51
N ASP A 164 -27.27 -2.99 10.30
CA ASP A 164 -26.27 -4.05 10.25
C ASP A 164 -26.45 -4.88 8.96
N LEU A 165 -25.43 -5.66 8.62
CA LEU A 165 -25.43 -6.59 7.49
C LEU A 165 -26.38 -7.77 7.69
#